data_AF-A0A7C2NYY4-F1
#
_entry.id   AF-A0A7C2NYY4-F1
#
_cell.length_a   1.000
_cell.length_b   1.000
_cell.length_c   1.000
_cell.angle_alpha   90.00
_cell.angle_beta   90.00
_cell.angle_gamma   90.00
#
_symmetry.space_group_name_H-M   'P 1'
#
loop_
_entity.id
_entity.type
_entity.pdbx_description
1 polymer ?
#
loop_
_entity_poly.entity_id
_entity_poly.type
_entity_poly.pdbx_seq_one_letter_code
_entity_poly.pdbx_strand_id
1 'polypeptide(L)' 'MTAVLTHELDAALAAVRDAARICRSVQRTIAPDALEKKDKSPVTIADFGSQAVVCRVIG' A
#
# COMPACT_ATOMS: atom_id res chain seq x y z
N MET A 1 16.87 -14.65 -22.24
CA MET A 1 17.49 -13.45 -21.64
C MET A 1 16.41 -12.78 -20.81
N THR A 2 16.38 -13.02 -19.50
CA THR A 2 15.46 -12.30 -18.60
C THR A 2 15.88 -10.84 -18.59
N ALA A 3 14.99 -9.94 -18.96
CA ALA A 3 15.22 -8.52 -18.79
C ALA A 3 15.38 -8.23 -17.29
N VAL A 4 16.47 -7.56 -16.93
CA VAL A 4 16.69 -7.14 -15.54
C VAL A 4 15.80 -5.94 -15.29
N LEU A 5 14.76 -6.12 -14.46
CA LEU A 5 13.76 -5.11 -14.11
C LEU A 5 14.26 -4.16 -13.01
N THR A 6 15.46 -3.60 -13.17
CA THR A 6 16.10 -2.80 -12.13
C THR A 6 15.29 -1.54 -11.80
N HIS A 7 14.75 -0.88 -12.83
CA HIS A 7 13.93 0.33 -12.65
C HIS A 7 12.62 0.04 -11.92
N GLU A 8 11.94 -1.05 -12.28
CA GLU A 8 10.72 -1.49 -11.63
C GLU A 8 11.00 -1.92 -10.19
N LEU A 9 12.14 -2.59 -9.94
CA LEU A 9 12.56 -2.97 -8.60
C LEU A 9 12.80 -1.73 -7.72
N ASP A 10 13.52 -0.74 -8.22
CA ASP A 10 13.79 0.50 -7.47
C ASP A 10 12.50 1.28 -7.17
N ALA A 11 11.61 1.40 -8.16
CA ALA A 11 10.30 2.03 -7.99
C ALA A 11 9.42 1.26 -6.99
N ALA A 12 9.37 -0.07 -7.08
CA ALA A 12 8.62 -0.92 -6.16
C ALA A 12 9.15 -0.83 -4.72
N LEU A 13 10.48 -0.81 -4.54
CA LEU A 13 11.09 -0.65 -3.22
C LEU A 13 10.74 0.70 -2.59
N ALA A 14 10.75 1.79 -3.37
CA ALA A 14 10.34 3.11 -2.89
C ALA A 14 8.85 3.10 -2.50
N ALA A 15 7.97 2.63 -3.39
CA ALA A 15 6.53 2.56 -3.18
C ALA A 15 6.14 1.74 -1.92
N VAL A 16 6.71 0.55 -1.77
CA VAL A 16 6.39 -0.36 -0.66
C VAL A 16 6.92 0.18 0.68
N ARG A 17 8.08 0.86 0.69
CA ARG A 17 8.59 1.51 1.91
C ARG A 17 7.63 2.58 2.42
N ASP A 18 7.08 3.40 1.53
CA ASP A 18 6.13 4.45 1.89
C ASP A 18 4.77 3.88 2.29
N ALA A 19 4.24 2.93 1.52
CA ALA A 19 3.02 2.20 1.87
C ALA A 19 3.11 1.53 3.25
N ALA A 20 4.24 0.90 3.57
CA ALA A 20 4.45 0.26 4.87
C ALA A 20 4.48 1.26 6.04
N ARG A 21 4.93 2.51 5.81
CA ARG A 21 4.85 3.57 6.84
C ARG A 21 3.40 3.94 7.13
N ILE A 22 2.56 4.03 6.10
CA ILE A 22 1.12 4.29 6.25
C ILE A 22 0.45 3.17 7.04
N CYS A 23 0.66 1.91 6.64
CA CYS A 23 0.07 0.76 7.33
C CYS A 23 0.47 0.72 8.81
N ARG A 24 1.75 0.93 9.13
CA ARG A 24 2.22 1.00 10.53
C ARG A 24 1.65 2.18 11.31
N SER A 25 1.41 3.32 10.65
CA SER A 25 0.81 4.49 11.29
C SER A 25 -0.63 4.22 11.69
N VAL A 26 -1.42 3.63 10.80
CA VAL A 26 -2.82 3.28 11.05
C VAL A 26 -2.93 2.15 12.08
N GLN A 27 -2.06 1.13 12.00
CA GLN A 27 -2.03 0.02 12.96
C GLN A 27 -1.81 0.48 14.41
N ARG A 28 -1.10 1.60 14.64
CA ARG A 28 -0.85 2.14 15.98
C ARG A 28 -2.08 2.83 16.61
N THR A 29 -3.17 2.98 15.87
CA THR A 29 -4.43 3.52 16.40
C THR A 29 -5.16 2.46 17.24
N ILE A 30 -5.85 2.88 18.30
CA ILE A 30 -6.48 1.99 19.30
C ILE A 30 -7.50 1.02 18.66
N ALA A 31 -8.23 1.50 17.66
CA ALA A 31 -9.17 0.71 16.87
C ALA A 31 -9.17 1.28 15.44
N PRO A 32 -8.42 0.68 14.51
CA PRO A 32 -8.45 1.13 13.12
C PRO A 32 -9.82 0.83 12.51
N ASP A 33 -10.49 1.86 11.98
CA ASP A 33 -11.77 1.69 11.31
C ASP A 33 -11.63 0.86 10.04
N ALA A 34 -12.59 -0.05 9.84
CA ALA A 34 -12.72 -0.85 8.63
C ALA A 34 -14.12 -0.65 8.02
N LEU A 35 -14.14 -0.46 6.71
CA LEU A 35 -15.33 -0.50 5.88
C LEU A 35 -15.50 -1.91 5.31
N GLU A 36 -16.72 -2.37 5.11
CA GLU A 36 -16.99 -3.63 4.40
C GLU A 36 -17.16 -3.39 2.90
N LYS A 37 -16.48 -4.18 2.09
CA LYS A 37 -16.71 -4.25 0.63
C LYS A 37 -17.99 -5.03 0.33
N LYS A 38 -18.43 -5.00 -0.93
CA LYS A 38 -19.61 -5.75 -1.41
C LYS A 38 -19.53 -7.26 -1.14
N ASP A 39 -18.32 -7.81 -1.17
CA ASP A 39 -18.02 -9.21 -0.87
C ASP A 39 -17.82 -9.48 0.64
N LYS A 40 -18.12 -8.49 1.50
CA LYS A 40 -17.96 -8.51 2.96
C LYS A 40 -16.51 -8.62 3.45
N SER A 41 -15.52 -8.46 2.56
CA SER A 41 -14.12 -8.32 3.02
C SER A 41 -13.88 -6.93 3.63
N PRO A 42 -13.09 -6.83 4.72
CA PRO A 42 -12.78 -5.54 5.33
C PRO A 42 -11.78 -4.74 4.48
N VAL A 43 -11.89 -3.42 4.54
CA VAL A 43 -10.91 -2.46 3.99
C VAL A 43 -10.76 -1.29 4.94
N THR A 44 -9.54 -0.91 5.24
CA THR A 44 -9.21 0.17 6.16
C THR A 44 -8.72 1.40 5.40
N ILE A 45 -8.57 2.52 6.09
CA ILE A 45 -7.89 3.70 5.53
C ILE A 45 -6.43 3.41 5.13
N ALA A 46 -5.77 2.41 5.75
CA ALA A 46 -4.42 2.00 5.38
C ALA A 46 -4.36 1.36 3.99
N ASP A 47 -5.37 0.56 3.63
CA ASP A 47 -5.44 -0.09 2.32
C ASP A 47 -5.60 0.95 1.20
N PHE A 48 -6.48 1.93 1.40
CA PHE A 48 -6.63 3.03 0.44
C PHE A 48 -5.37 3.90 0.35
N GLY A 49 -4.76 4.24 1.50
CA GLY A 49 -3.55 5.05 1.53
C GLY A 49 -2.34 4.36 0.90
N SER A 50 -2.15 3.06 1.16
CA SER A 50 -1.10 2.26 0.54
C SER A 50 -1.29 2.15 -0.97
N GLN A 51 -2.51 1.88 -1.44
CA GLN A 51 -2.82 1.88 -2.88
C GLN A 51 -2.54 3.24 -3.52
N ALA A 52 -2.96 4.35 -2.89
CA ALA A 52 -2.76 5.69 -3.43
C ALA A 52 -1.27 6.04 -3.58
N VAL A 53 -0.44 5.73 -2.59
CA VAL A 53 1.00 5.97 -2.67
C VAL A 53 1.68 5.06 -3.69
N VAL A 54 1.30 3.78 -3.76
CA VAL A 54 1.84 2.87 -4.78
C VAL A 54 1.50 3.40 -6.18
N CYS A 55 0.23 3.71 -6.45
CA CYS A 55 -0.21 4.29 -7.72
C CYS A 55 0.48 5.62 -8.05
N ARG A 56 0.82 6.44 -7.05
CA ARG A 56 1.57 7.68 -7.28
C ARG A 56 3.02 7.44 -7.73
N VAL A 57 3.64 6.35 -7.27
CA VAL A 57 5.03 6.04 -7.59
C VAL A 57 5.17 5.29 -8.91
N ILE A 58 4.20 4.43 -9.25
CA ILE A 58 4.28 3.55 -10.42
C ILE A 58 3.28 3.88 -11.55
N GLY A 59 2.30 4.74 -11.29
CA GLY A 59 1.23 5.08 -12.22
C GLY A 59 1.51 6.29 -13.10
#